data_AF-A0A662JK84-F1
#
_entry.id   AF-A0A662JK84-F1
#
_cell.length_a   1.000
_cell.length_b   1.000
_cell.length_c   1.000
_cell.angle_alpha   90.00
_cell.angle_beta   90.00
_cell.angle_gamma   90.00
#
_symmetry.space_group_name_H-M   'P 1'
#
loop_
_entity.id
_entity.type
_entity.pdbx_description
1 polymer ?
#
loop_
_entity_poly.entity_id
_entity_poly.type
_entity_poly.pdbx_seq_one_letter_code
_entity_poly.pdbx_strand_id
1 'polypeptide(L)'
;GKLAGALLVSIVGAIGFMVGLSFYMSSVMYMSSPQGLEAAYIAAALSIPMEGYLLLGGSLSLSLIASLSVVVVLAAFAEDVRSAQSLLSFVFIPVFIVAFIASFAAMESGANLLTWGMLAIPFTNPVISIIFILNGEYLPVTISLAVLLVETLALIYLATKFYSSEKVLLVRLRLKRRKEG
;
A
#
# COMPACT_ATOMS: atom_id res chain seq x y z
N GLY A 1 13.53 -24.75 11.37
CA GLY A 1 14.56 -23.85 10.81
C GLY A 1 14.03 -22.79 9.86
N LYS A 2 13.24 -23.16 8.83
CA LYS A 2 12.93 -22.25 7.70
C LYS A 2 12.14 -20.97 8.07
N LEU A 3 11.12 -21.06 8.93
CA LEU A 3 10.33 -19.89 9.35
C LEU A 3 11.12 -18.92 10.23
N ALA A 4 11.85 -19.44 11.23
CA ALA A 4 12.71 -18.60 12.09
C ALA A 4 13.83 -17.93 11.28
N GLY A 5 14.42 -18.64 10.31
CA GLY A 5 15.41 -18.06 9.40
C GLY A 5 14.83 -16.95 8.52
N ALA A 6 13.65 -17.15 7.93
CA ALA A 6 12.97 -16.14 7.12
C ALA A 6 12.60 -14.89 7.94
N LEU A 7 12.15 -15.08 9.18
CA LEU A 7 11.85 -13.98 10.11
C LEU A 7 13.12 -13.16 10.41
N LEU A 8 14.21 -13.83 10.78
CA LEU A 8 15.48 -13.17 11.09
C LEU A 8 16.03 -12.38 9.90
N VAL A 9 16.03 -12.98 8.70
CA VAL A 9 16.48 -12.30 7.48
C VAL A 9 15.60 -11.08 7.18
N SER A 10 14.29 -11.17 7.40
CA SER A 10 13.36 -10.04 7.19
C SER A 10 13.61 -8.90 8.18
N ILE A 11 13.89 -9.20 9.45
CA ILE A 11 14.23 -8.19 10.46
C ILE A 11 15.53 -7.48 10.09
N VAL A 12 16.56 -8.23 9.73
CA VAL A 12 17.86 -7.66 9.31
C VAL A 12 17.68 -6.80 8.06
N GLY A 13 16.91 -7.26 7.08
CA GLY A 13 16.57 -6.51 5.88
C GLY A 13 15.82 -5.21 6.18
N ALA A 14 14.83 -5.26 7.09
CA ALA A 14 14.07 -4.08 7.51
C ALA A 14 14.97 -3.05 8.21
N ILE A 15 15.85 -3.47 9.12
CA ILE A 15 16.82 -2.58 9.79
C ILE A 15 17.77 -1.98 8.76
N GLY A 16 18.32 -2.79 7.85
CA GLY A 16 19.19 -2.32 6.79
C GLY A 16 18.51 -1.28 5.88
N PHE A 17 17.25 -1.52 5.53
CA PHE A 17 16.43 -0.56 4.78
C PHE A 17 16.22 0.73 5.57
N MET A 18 15.84 0.67 6.85
CA MET A 18 15.62 1.87 7.67
C MET A 18 16.88 2.71 7.79
N VAL A 19 18.03 2.07 8.05
CA VAL A 19 19.33 2.77 8.13
C VAL A 19 19.69 3.38 6.78
N GLY A 20 19.62 2.60 5.70
CA GLY A 20 19.95 3.07 4.34
C GLY A 20 19.06 4.22 3.89
N LEU A 21 17.75 4.11 4.13
CA LEU A 21 16.78 5.16 3.81
C LEU A 21 17.05 6.42 4.64
N SER A 22 17.38 6.29 5.93
CA SER A 22 17.75 7.42 6.79
C SER A 22 18.99 8.16 6.26
N PHE A 23 20.04 7.43 5.86
CA PHE A 23 21.23 8.02 5.23
C PHE A 23 20.94 8.68 3.88
N TYR A 24 20.09 8.06 3.06
CA TYR A 24 19.66 8.64 1.79
C TYR A 24 18.90 9.96 2.02
N MET A 25 17.90 9.94 2.91
CA MET A 25 17.09 11.12 3.23
C MET A 25 17.94 12.24 3.81
N SER A 26 18.86 11.94 4.73
CA SER A 26 19.76 12.95 5.27
C SER A 26 20.67 13.55 4.19
N SER A 27 21.22 12.73 3.30
CA SER A 27 22.09 13.19 2.21
C SER A 27 21.36 14.06 1.19
N VAL A 28 20.15 13.66 0.77
CA VAL A 28 19.32 14.42 -0.17
C VAL A 28 18.86 15.74 0.45
N MET A 29 18.41 15.72 1.71
CA MET A 29 17.97 16.94 2.39
C MET A 29 19.13 17.90 2.67
N TYR A 30 20.34 17.40 2.95
CA TYR A 30 21.55 18.22 3.07
C TYR A 30 21.94 18.89 1.75
N MET A 31 21.76 18.20 0.62
CA MET A 31 22.08 18.73 -0.71
C MET A 31 21.06 19.76 -1.22
N SER A 32 19.83 19.72 -0.72
CA SER A 32 18.67 20.43 -1.31
C SER A 32 18.12 21.57 -0.44
N SER A 33 18.63 21.77 0.78
CA SER A 33 18.05 22.74 1.72
C SER A 33 19.08 23.71 2.33
N PRO A 34 18.82 25.03 2.34
CA PRO A 34 19.49 25.92 3.27
C PRO A 34 19.14 25.53 4.72
N GLN A 35 20.12 25.69 5.62
CA GLN A 35 19.99 25.43 7.06
C GLN A 35 18.70 26.10 7.62
N GLY A 36 17.70 25.31 8.01
CA GLY A 36 16.42 25.79 8.56
C GLY A 36 15.15 25.04 8.11
N LEU A 37 15.19 24.35 6.96
CA LEU A 37 14.05 23.57 6.45
C LEU A 37 13.72 22.35 7.31
N GLU A 38 14.72 21.68 7.88
CA GLU A 38 14.50 20.51 8.77
C GLU A 38 13.64 20.88 9.99
N ALA A 39 13.93 22.03 10.62
CA ALA A 39 13.14 22.55 11.73
C ALA A 39 11.70 22.91 11.30
N ALA A 40 11.52 23.43 10.07
CA ALA A 40 10.21 23.74 9.52
C ALA A 40 9.37 22.47 9.26
N TYR A 41 9.97 21.39 8.75
CA TYR A 41 9.27 20.11 8.57
C TYR A 41 8.90 19.44 9.90
N ILE A 42 9.80 19.49 10.89
CA ILE A 42 9.51 18.99 12.24
C ILE A 42 8.38 19.81 12.88
N ALA A 43 8.42 21.13 12.74
CA ALA A 43 7.34 22.00 13.22
C ALA A 43 6.01 21.73 12.50
N ALA A 44 6.02 21.52 11.19
CA ALA A 44 4.85 21.19 10.39
C ALA A 44 4.26 19.82 10.77
N ALA A 45 5.11 18.83 11.06
CA ALA A 45 4.66 17.53 11.57
C ALA A 45 4.05 17.67 12.97
N LEU A 46 4.67 18.45 13.86
CA LEU A 46 4.15 18.72 15.21
C LEU A 46 2.87 19.57 15.21
N SER A 47 2.61 20.33 14.15
CA SER A 47 1.37 21.11 13.99
C SER A 47 0.20 20.31 13.42
N ILE A 48 0.40 19.03 13.06
CA ILE A 48 -0.70 18.15 12.65
C ILE A 48 -1.65 17.96 13.85
N PRO A 49 -2.93 18.32 13.72
CA PRO A 49 -3.91 18.08 14.77
C PRO A 49 -4.22 16.58 14.91
N MET A 50 -4.85 16.19 16.03
CA MET A 50 -5.12 14.78 16.34
C MET A 50 -5.91 14.08 15.22
N GLU A 51 -6.86 14.76 14.57
CA GLU A 51 -7.59 14.22 13.43
C GLU A 51 -6.69 13.85 12.24
N GLY A 52 -5.62 14.60 12.00
CA GLY A 52 -4.65 14.29 10.95
C GLY A 52 -3.92 12.96 11.22
N TYR A 53 -3.52 12.72 12.47
CA TYR A 53 -2.92 11.43 12.85
C TYR A 53 -3.91 10.26 12.76
N LEU A 54 -5.18 10.48 13.10
CA LEU A 54 -6.22 9.46 12.92
C LEU A 54 -6.43 9.13 11.44
N LEU A 55 -6.45 10.14 10.57
CA LEU A 55 -6.55 9.95 9.13
C LEU A 55 -5.32 9.23 8.55
N LEU A 56 -4.11 9.56 9.00
CA LEU A 56 -2.89 8.83 8.62
C LEU A 56 -2.93 7.37 9.07
N GLY A 57 -3.27 7.12 10.32
CA GLY A 57 -3.37 5.77 10.87
C GLY A 57 -4.44 4.94 10.16
N GLY A 58 -5.60 5.55 9.87
CA GLY A 58 -6.68 4.95 9.10
C GLY A 58 -6.27 4.65 7.66
N SER A 59 -5.63 5.62 6.99
CA SER A 59 -5.09 5.49 5.63
C SER A 59 -4.11 4.34 5.54
N LEU A 60 -3.11 4.30 6.41
CA LEU A 60 -2.11 3.24 6.46
C LEU A 60 -2.74 1.87 6.70
N SER A 61 -3.59 1.75 7.73
CA SER A 61 -4.19 0.48 8.13
C SER A 61 -5.12 -0.07 7.05
N LEU A 62 -6.00 0.77 6.51
CA LEU A 62 -6.96 0.35 5.49
C LEU A 62 -6.25 0.04 4.18
N SER A 63 -5.24 0.81 3.81
CA SER A 63 -4.40 0.55 2.64
C SER A 63 -3.67 -0.79 2.74
N LEU A 64 -3.21 -1.20 3.92
CA LEU A 64 -2.61 -2.51 4.13
C LEU A 64 -3.63 -3.64 3.90
N ILE A 65 -4.85 -3.51 4.45
CA ILE A 65 -5.92 -4.51 4.27
C ILE A 65 -6.35 -4.59 2.80
N ALA A 66 -6.52 -3.44 2.15
CA ALA A 66 -6.87 -3.33 0.74
C ALA A 66 -5.78 -3.95 -0.14
N SER A 67 -4.52 -3.60 0.08
CA SER A 67 -3.37 -4.13 -0.65
C SER A 67 -3.25 -5.65 -0.51
N LEU A 68 -3.44 -6.19 0.70
CA LEU A 68 -3.48 -7.64 0.93
C LEU A 68 -4.63 -8.30 0.15
N SER A 69 -5.78 -7.65 0.06
CA SER A 69 -6.92 -8.16 -0.71
C SER A 69 -6.62 -8.20 -2.21
N VAL A 70 -5.98 -7.16 -2.76
CA VAL A 70 -5.47 -7.15 -4.15
C VAL A 70 -4.50 -8.31 -4.36
N VAL A 71 -3.53 -8.47 -3.45
CA VAL A 71 -2.52 -9.53 -3.51
C VAL A 71 -3.16 -10.92 -3.52
N VAL A 72 -4.15 -11.17 -2.66
CA VAL A 72 -4.88 -12.46 -2.61
C VAL A 72 -5.58 -12.74 -3.93
N VAL A 73 -6.24 -11.75 -4.52
CA VAL A 73 -6.91 -11.90 -5.82
C VAL A 73 -5.89 -12.20 -6.92
N LEU A 74 -4.77 -11.45 -6.98
CA LEU A 74 -3.72 -11.67 -7.99
C LEU A 74 -3.04 -13.04 -7.83
N ALA A 75 -2.75 -13.44 -6.60
CA ALA A 75 -2.09 -14.71 -6.30
C ALA A 75 -2.95 -15.92 -6.69
N ALA A 76 -4.28 -15.79 -6.75
CA ALA A 76 -5.17 -16.85 -7.21
C ALA A 76 -4.95 -17.23 -8.70
N PHE A 77 -4.31 -16.35 -9.48
CA PHE A 77 -3.96 -16.62 -10.88
C PHE A 77 -2.54 -17.16 -11.08
N ALA A 78 -1.75 -17.27 -10.00
CA ALA A 78 -0.38 -17.75 -10.08
C ALA A 78 -0.29 -19.25 -9.83
N GLU A 79 0.53 -19.94 -10.62
CA GLU A 79 0.72 -21.40 -10.50
C GLU A 79 1.53 -21.79 -9.25
N ASP A 80 2.43 -20.92 -8.81
CA ASP A 80 3.29 -21.13 -7.65
C ASP A 80 3.65 -19.81 -6.94
N VAL A 81 4.21 -19.91 -5.74
CA VAL A 81 4.54 -18.76 -4.88
C VAL A 81 5.55 -17.81 -5.53
N ARG A 82 6.48 -18.33 -6.33
CA ARG A 82 7.50 -17.52 -7.02
C ARG A 82 6.88 -16.73 -8.16
N SER A 83 5.98 -17.37 -8.92
CA SER A 83 5.17 -16.72 -9.96
C SER A 83 4.28 -15.62 -9.36
N ALA A 84 3.61 -15.90 -8.24
CA ALA A 84 2.81 -14.91 -7.53
C ALA A 84 3.66 -13.70 -7.11
N GLN A 85 4.84 -13.95 -6.53
CA GLN A 85 5.77 -12.89 -6.13
C GLN A 85 6.25 -12.04 -7.32
N SER A 86 6.52 -12.68 -8.46
CA SER A 86 6.90 -11.98 -9.69
C SER A 86 5.77 -11.09 -10.23
N LEU A 87 4.54 -11.61 -10.24
CA LEU A 87 3.35 -10.88 -10.66
C LEU A 87 3.14 -9.64 -9.80
N LEU A 88 3.27 -9.78 -8.47
CA LEU A 88 3.17 -8.67 -7.53
C LEU A 88 4.23 -7.60 -7.79
N SER A 89 5.47 -8.01 -8.05
CA SER A 89 6.58 -7.09 -8.30
C SER A 89 6.35 -6.29 -9.59
N PHE A 90 5.80 -6.95 -10.62
CA PHE A 90 5.47 -6.31 -11.89
C PHE A 90 4.36 -5.25 -11.76
N VAL A 91 3.41 -5.44 -10.84
CA VAL A 91 2.35 -4.46 -10.55
C VAL A 91 2.86 -3.35 -9.63
N PHE A 92 3.65 -3.68 -8.60
CA PHE A 92 4.07 -2.73 -7.59
C PHE A 92 5.07 -1.69 -8.11
N ILE A 93 6.06 -2.09 -8.92
CA ILE A 93 7.12 -1.19 -9.38
C ILE A 93 6.56 0.01 -10.18
N PRO A 94 5.71 -0.18 -11.21
CA PRO A 94 5.11 0.93 -11.92
C PRO A 94 4.26 1.83 -11.01
N VAL A 95 3.45 1.22 -10.14
CA VAL A 95 2.59 1.96 -9.20
C VAL A 95 3.44 2.83 -8.27
N PHE A 96 4.54 2.30 -7.76
CA PHE A 96 5.47 3.05 -6.90
C PHE A 96 6.08 4.26 -7.63
N ILE A 97 6.51 4.10 -8.87
CA ILE A 97 7.07 5.19 -9.67
C ILE A 97 6.02 6.30 -9.89
N VAL A 98 4.79 5.92 -10.25
CA VAL A 98 3.71 6.89 -10.48
C VAL A 98 3.35 7.60 -9.17
N ALA A 99 3.30 6.88 -8.04
CA ALA A 99 3.08 7.45 -6.72
C ALA A 99 4.15 8.47 -6.36
N PHE A 100 5.42 8.14 -6.61
CA PHE A 100 6.54 9.01 -6.33
C PHE A 100 6.45 10.32 -7.12
N ILE A 101 6.11 10.25 -8.40
CA ILE A 101 5.87 11.43 -9.25
C ILE A 101 4.67 12.23 -8.74
N ALA A 102 3.57 11.56 -8.38
CA ALA A 102 2.36 12.18 -7.89
C ALA A 102 2.56 12.90 -6.55
N SER A 103 3.49 12.45 -5.70
CA SER A 103 3.85 13.14 -4.46
C SER A 103 4.37 14.55 -4.72
N PHE A 104 5.19 14.76 -5.75
CA PHE A 104 5.63 16.11 -6.14
C PHE A 104 4.45 16.97 -6.62
N ALA A 105 3.56 16.39 -7.44
CA ALA A 105 2.37 17.09 -7.91
C ALA A 105 1.44 17.48 -6.74
N ALA A 106 1.30 16.63 -5.73
CA ALA A 106 0.53 16.91 -4.52
C ALA A 106 1.13 18.05 -3.69
N MET A 107 2.47 18.15 -3.64
CA MET A 107 3.16 19.23 -2.92
C MET A 107 2.99 20.59 -3.61
N GLU A 108 3.04 20.64 -4.94
CA GLU A 108 3.00 21.91 -5.68
C GLU A 108 1.58 22.42 -5.98
N SER A 109 0.64 21.51 -6.25
CA SER A 109 -0.67 21.87 -6.84
C SER A 109 -1.90 21.38 -6.08
N GLY A 110 -1.71 20.65 -4.97
CA GLY A 110 -2.80 20.08 -4.18
C GLY A 110 -3.64 19.06 -4.96
N ALA A 111 -4.97 19.08 -4.76
CA ALA A 111 -5.91 18.15 -5.37
C ALA A 111 -6.03 18.30 -6.90
N ASN A 112 -5.55 17.30 -7.63
CA ASN A 112 -5.64 17.18 -9.09
C ASN A 112 -5.98 15.73 -9.52
N LEU A 113 -6.24 15.50 -10.81
CA LEU A 113 -6.64 14.18 -11.32
C LEU A 113 -5.62 13.07 -10.99
N LEU A 114 -4.32 13.36 -11.05
CA LEU A 114 -3.27 12.39 -10.73
C LEU A 114 -3.29 12.01 -9.26
N THR A 115 -3.34 13.01 -8.37
CA THR A 115 -3.38 12.79 -6.91
C THR A 115 -4.65 12.10 -6.45
N TRP A 116 -5.81 12.42 -7.05
CA TRP A 116 -7.06 11.69 -6.81
C TRP A 116 -6.98 10.24 -7.26
N GLY A 117 -6.37 9.98 -8.43
CA GLY A 117 -6.11 8.63 -8.91
C GLY A 117 -5.22 7.85 -7.94
N MET A 118 -4.17 8.47 -7.40
CA MET A 118 -3.28 7.84 -6.42
C MET A 118 -3.91 7.72 -5.03
N LEU A 119 -4.80 8.61 -4.63
CA LEU A 119 -5.59 8.44 -3.39
C LEU A 119 -6.56 7.26 -3.51
N ALA A 120 -7.02 6.92 -4.70
CA ALA A 120 -7.88 5.76 -4.90
C ALA A 120 -7.12 4.42 -4.93
N ILE A 121 -5.79 4.41 -5.08
CA ILE A 121 -5.00 3.18 -5.14
C ILE A 121 -4.44 2.84 -3.74
N PRO A 122 -4.66 1.63 -3.22
CA PRO A 122 -4.22 1.24 -1.87
C PRO A 122 -2.73 1.45 -1.60
N PHE A 123 -1.89 1.05 -2.55
CA PHE A 123 -0.43 1.12 -2.41
C PHE A 123 0.10 2.55 -2.31
N THR A 124 -0.65 3.53 -2.80
CA THR A 124 -0.20 4.91 -2.95
C THR A 124 -0.94 5.87 -2.04
N ASN A 125 -2.15 5.51 -1.60
CA ASN A 125 -2.96 6.32 -0.70
C ASN A 125 -2.21 6.84 0.55
N PRO A 126 -1.45 6.04 1.32
CA PRO A 126 -0.79 6.56 2.52
C PRO A 126 0.36 7.53 2.19
N VAL A 127 1.00 7.34 1.04
CA VAL A 127 2.07 8.24 0.56
C VAL A 127 1.52 9.59 0.14
N ILE A 128 0.33 9.62 -0.48
CA ILE A 128 -0.30 10.89 -0.88
C ILE A 128 -0.99 11.55 0.32
N SER A 129 -1.63 10.77 1.19
CA SER A 129 -2.38 11.27 2.34
C SER A 129 -1.50 12.09 3.29
N ILE A 130 -0.25 11.69 3.50
CA ILE A 130 0.68 12.47 4.33
C ILE A 130 0.96 13.86 3.74
N ILE A 131 1.05 13.99 2.42
CA ILE A 131 1.27 15.29 1.77
C ILE A 131 0.04 16.19 1.95
N PHE A 132 -1.17 15.66 1.72
CA PHE A 132 -2.41 16.41 1.93
C PHE A 132 -2.59 16.84 3.38
N ILE A 133 -2.29 15.97 4.34
CA ILE A 133 -2.40 16.27 5.77
C ILE A 133 -1.38 17.32 6.21
N LEU A 134 -0.14 17.26 5.71
CA LEU A 134 0.88 18.28 5.95
C LEU A 134 0.47 19.64 5.35
N ASN A 135 -0.28 19.64 4.25
CA ASN A 135 -0.85 20.84 3.63
C ASN A 135 -2.15 21.33 4.29
N GLY A 136 -2.65 20.65 5.33
CA GLY A 136 -3.91 20.99 6.00
C GLY A 136 -5.18 20.59 5.23
N GLU A 137 -5.06 19.76 4.19
CA GLU A 137 -6.17 19.31 3.35
C GLU A 137 -6.68 17.91 3.79
N TYR A 138 -7.63 17.88 4.72
CA TYR A 138 -8.15 16.62 5.28
C TYR A 138 -9.27 15.97 4.46
N LEU A 139 -9.99 16.76 3.66
CA LEU A 139 -11.16 16.30 2.91
C LEU A 139 -10.81 15.23 1.85
N PRO A 140 -9.76 15.41 1.01
CA PRO A 140 -9.37 14.40 0.04
C PRO A 140 -9.00 13.07 0.71
N VAL A 141 -8.30 13.12 1.84
CA VAL A 141 -7.94 11.91 2.60
C VAL A 141 -9.18 11.22 3.14
N THR A 142 -10.11 11.96 3.75
CA THR A 142 -11.36 11.39 4.29
C THR A 142 -12.18 10.69 3.22
N ILE A 143 -12.34 11.31 2.04
CA ILE A 143 -13.03 10.72 0.90
C ILE A 143 -12.30 9.46 0.42
N SER A 144 -10.97 9.52 0.35
CA SER A 144 -10.17 8.37 -0.08
C SER A 144 -10.32 7.15 0.85
N LEU A 145 -10.51 7.36 2.15
CA LEU A 145 -10.77 6.26 3.08
C LEU A 145 -12.10 5.55 2.77
N ALA A 146 -13.14 6.30 2.42
CA ALA A 146 -14.40 5.71 2.00
C ALA A 146 -14.24 4.91 0.69
N VAL A 147 -13.46 5.43 -0.26
CA VAL A 147 -13.13 4.74 -1.51
C VAL A 147 -12.37 3.44 -1.24
N LEU A 148 -11.31 3.49 -0.43
CA LEU A 148 -10.53 2.31 -0.04
C LEU A 148 -11.37 1.28 0.70
N LEU A 149 -12.32 1.71 1.53
CA LEU A 149 -13.20 0.79 2.25
C LEU A 149 -14.09 0.02 1.28
N VAL A 150 -14.70 0.73 0.32
CA VAL A 150 -15.52 0.13 -0.72
C VAL A 150 -14.70 -0.82 -1.59
N GLU A 151 -13.51 -0.39 -2.02
CA GLU A 151 -12.58 -1.22 -2.80
C GLU A 151 -12.18 -2.49 -2.04
N THR A 152 -11.82 -2.37 -0.77
CA THR A 152 -11.45 -3.50 0.09
C THR A 152 -12.58 -4.51 0.17
N LEU A 153 -13.81 -4.05 0.44
CA LEU A 153 -14.98 -4.94 0.51
C LEU A 153 -15.26 -5.61 -0.83
N ALA A 154 -15.11 -4.89 -1.95
CA ALA A 154 -15.27 -5.45 -3.28
C ALA A 154 -14.21 -6.52 -3.60
N LEU A 155 -12.95 -6.30 -3.22
CA LEU A 155 -11.86 -7.25 -3.42
C LEU A 155 -12.00 -8.48 -2.53
N ILE A 156 -12.40 -8.32 -1.28
CA ILE A 156 -12.71 -9.45 -0.38
C ILE A 156 -13.86 -10.27 -0.97
N TYR A 157 -14.93 -9.61 -1.41
CA TYR A 157 -16.04 -10.30 -2.08
C TYR A 157 -15.55 -11.07 -3.32
N LEU A 158 -14.73 -10.45 -4.16
CA LEU A 158 -14.16 -11.08 -5.35
C LEU A 158 -13.29 -12.29 -5.00
N ALA A 159 -12.40 -12.15 -4.01
CA ALA A 159 -11.55 -13.24 -3.51
C ALA A 159 -12.40 -14.42 -3.02
N THR A 160 -13.44 -14.17 -2.22
CA THR A 160 -14.33 -15.23 -1.74
C THR A 160 -15.06 -15.94 -2.89
N LYS A 161 -15.48 -15.19 -3.93
CA LYS A 161 -16.13 -15.75 -5.12
C LYS A 161 -15.18 -16.68 -5.90
N PHE A 162 -13.92 -16.29 -6.10
CA PHE A 162 -12.93 -17.14 -6.75
C PHE A 162 -12.70 -18.45 -5.97
N TYR A 163 -12.41 -18.36 -4.67
CA TYR A 163 -12.17 -19.54 -3.84
C TYR A 163 -13.40 -20.45 -3.68
N SER A 164 -14.60 -19.88 -3.64
CA SER A 164 -15.84 -20.68 -3.59
C SER A 164 -16.06 -21.45 -4.90
N SER A 165 -15.73 -20.85 -6.05
CA SER A 165 -15.86 -21.47 -7.37
C SER A 165 -14.93 -22.67 -7.52
N GLU A 166 -13.68 -22.57 -7.06
CA GLU A 166 -12.75 -23.71 -7.03
C GLU A 166 -13.21 -24.83 -6.10
N LYS A 167 -13.70 -24.50 -4.89
CA LYS A 167 -14.23 -25.50 -3.95
C LYS A 167 -15.40 -26.28 -4.55
N VAL A 168 -16.32 -25.61 -5.25
CA VAL A 168 -17.46 -26.27 -5.91
C VAL A 168 -16.99 -27.19 -7.03
N LEU A 169 -15.99 -26.80 -7.82
CA LEU A 169 -15.42 -27.62 -8.90
C LEU A 169 -14.71 -28.86 -8.36
N LEU A 170 -13.91 -28.70 -7.29
CA LEU A 170 -13.22 -29.80 -6.61
C LEU A 170 -14.21 -30.80 -5.98
N VAL A 171 -15.31 -30.31 -5.39
CA VAL A 171 -16.38 -31.17 -4.85
C VAL A 171 -17.08 -31.95 -5.96
N ARG A 172 -17.41 -31.31 -7.09
CA ARG A 172 -18.03 -32.00 -8.24
C ARG A 172 -17.10 -33.07 -8.85
N LEU A 173 -15.81 -32.78 -8.98
CA LEU A 173 -14.82 -33.74 -9.49
C LEU A 173 -14.66 -34.95 -8.56
N ARG A 174 -14.62 -34.74 -7.23
CA ARG A 174 -14.57 -35.84 -6.26
C ARG A 174 -15.84 -36.70 -6.28
N LEU A 175 -17.02 -36.08 -6.41
CA LEU A 175 -18.29 -36.81 -6.50
C LEU A 175 -18.44 -37.60 -7.80
N LYS A 176 -17.89 -37.09 -8.92
CA LYS A 176 -17.86 -37.82 -10.19
C LYS A 176 -16.94 -39.04 -10.12
N ARG A 177 -15.70 -38.89 -9.61
CA ARG A 177 -14.77 -40.02 -9.42
C ARG A 177 -15.29 -41.10 -8.49
N ARG A 178 -16.10 -40.75 -7.49
CA ARG A 178 -16.71 -41.71 -6.54
C ARG A 178 -17.94 -42.44 -7.11
N LYS A 179 -18.50 -41.99 -8.24
CA LYS A 179 -19.57 -42.70 -8.97
C LYS A 179 -19.04 -43.63 -10.06
N GLU A 180 -17.78 -43.45 -10.47
CA GLU A 180 -17.13 -44.21 -11.54
C GLU A 180 -16.23 -45.35 -11.02
N GLY A 181 -16.14 -45.55 -9.70
CA GLY A 181 -15.47 -46.69 -9.05
C GLY A 181 -16.35 -47.30 -7.97
#